data_AF-A0A7V9VKX7-F1
#
_entry.id   AF-A0A7V9VKX7-F1
#
_cell.length_a   1.000
_cell.length_b   1.000
_cell.length_c   1.000
_cell.angle_alpha   90.00
_cell.angle_beta   90.00
_cell.angle_gamma   90.00
#
_symmetry.space_group_name_H-M   'P 1'
#
loop_
_entity.id
_entity.type
_entity.pdbx_description
1 polymer ?
#
loop_
_entity_poly.entity_id
_entity_poly.type
_entity_poly.pdbx_seq_one_letter_code
_entity_poly.pdbx_strand_id
1 'polypeptide(L)'
;MPVRIVFRCEFCDARPDADTQLSLEHQLKAELFGEYLDAPPSNWLTWTGRGLFGPARYACAEHRGDLTAYLRTHYSSVGPHPWKKGPYLRHPPPRSRPDSSLTRAVTPRSGKSY
;
A
#
# COMPACT_ATOMS: atom_id res chain seq x y z
N MET A 1 -18.48 16.74 -20.87
CA MET A 1 -19.11 15.40 -20.93
C MET A 1 -18.79 14.67 -19.62
N PRO A 2 -19.78 14.20 -18.85
CA PRO A 2 -19.51 13.48 -17.60
C PRO A 2 -18.98 12.08 -17.90
N VAL A 3 -17.79 11.77 -17.40
CA VAL A 3 -17.20 10.41 -17.45
C VAL A 3 -17.75 9.63 -16.26
N ARG A 4 -18.34 8.44 -16.52
CA ARG A 4 -18.82 7.52 -15.49
C ARG A 4 -17.86 6.34 -15.38
N ILE A 5 -17.40 6.06 -14.18
CA ILE A 5 -16.55 4.91 -13.88
C ILE A 5 -17.46 3.74 -13.53
N VAL A 6 -17.22 2.58 -14.13
CA VAL A 6 -18.00 1.36 -13.87
C VAL A 6 -17.08 0.35 -13.21
N PHE A 7 -17.34 0.03 -11.95
CA PHE A 7 -16.65 -1.04 -11.24
C PHE A 7 -17.40 -2.34 -11.41
N ARG A 8 -16.64 -3.42 -11.63
CA ARG A 8 -17.19 -4.78 -11.75
C ARG A 8 -16.27 -5.76 -11.06
N CYS A 9 -16.87 -6.79 -10.46
CA CYS A 9 -16.10 -7.91 -9.95
C CYS A 9 -15.47 -8.67 -11.11
N GLU A 10 -14.17 -8.97 -11.00
CA GLU A 10 -13.44 -9.70 -12.06
C GLU A 10 -13.95 -11.14 -12.27
N PHE A 11 -14.59 -11.75 -11.27
CA PHE A 11 -15.00 -13.15 -11.29
C PHE A 11 -16.47 -13.35 -11.70
N CYS A 12 -17.38 -12.53 -11.15
CA CYS A 12 -18.82 -12.69 -11.38
C CYS A 12 -19.48 -11.50 -12.08
N ASP A 13 -18.72 -10.48 -12.48
CA ASP A 13 -19.22 -9.26 -13.13
C ASP A 13 -20.26 -8.47 -12.32
N ALA A 14 -20.43 -8.82 -11.03
CA ALA A 14 -21.32 -8.12 -10.11
C ALA A 14 -20.93 -6.65 -10.03
N ARG A 15 -21.92 -5.79 -9.77
CA ARG A 15 -21.74 -4.35 -9.61
C ARG A 15 -21.88 -3.96 -8.14
N PRO A 16 -21.11 -2.96 -7.67
CA PRO A 16 -21.26 -2.47 -6.31
C PRO A 16 -22.59 -1.73 -6.15
N ASP A 17 -23.09 -1.68 -4.92
CA ASP A 17 -24.14 -0.75 -4.52
C ASP A 17 -23.66 0.70 -4.63
N ALA A 18 -24.61 1.66 -4.61
CA ALA A 18 -24.31 3.08 -4.83
C ALA A 18 -23.32 3.66 -3.81
N ASP A 19 -23.41 3.24 -2.54
CA ASP A 19 -22.52 3.73 -1.48
C ASP A 19 -21.11 3.14 -1.63
N THR A 20 -21.02 1.86 -1.94
CA THR A 20 -19.74 1.21 -2.22
C THR A 20 -19.11 1.75 -3.50
N GLN A 21 -19.91 2.11 -4.49
CA GLN A 21 -19.41 2.78 -5.69
C GLN A 21 -18.74 4.12 -5.33
N LEU A 22 -19.36 4.95 -4.50
CA LEU A 22 -18.75 6.21 -4.03
C LEU A 22 -17.44 5.97 -3.28
N SER A 23 -17.41 4.94 -2.42
CA SER A 23 -16.21 4.52 -1.69
C SER A 23 -15.07 4.12 -2.65
N LEU A 24 -15.38 3.34 -3.68
CA LEU A 24 -14.42 2.94 -4.72
C LEU A 24 -13.92 4.14 -5.55
N GLU A 25 -14.80 5.08 -5.88
CA GLU A 25 -14.42 6.33 -6.57
C GLU A 25 -13.49 7.20 -5.71
N HIS A 26 -13.69 7.22 -4.40
CA HIS A 26 -12.79 7.91 -3.47
C HIS A 26 -11.42 7.21 -3.41
N GLN A 27 -11.38 5.88 -3.37
CA GLN A 27 -10.14 5.11 -3.36
C GLN A 27 -9.33 5.27 -4.66
N LEU A 28 -9.97 5.49 -5.81
CA LEU A 28 -9.26 5.79 -7.06
C LEU A 28 -8.40 7.05 -7.00
N LYS A 29 -8.75 8.02 -6.14
CA LYS A 29 -7.99 9.25 -5.93
C LYS A 29 -6.79 9.06 -5.00
N ALA A 30 -6.73 7.94 -4.28
CA ALA A 30 -5.62 7.65 -3.37
C ALA A 30 -4.38 7.22 -4.16
N GLU A 31 -3.22 7.77 -3.79
CA GLU A 31 -1.92 7.42 -4.37
C GLU A 31 -1.35 6.15 -3.73
N LEU A 32 -2.02 5.02 -3.97
CA LEU A 32 -1.65 3.71 -3.41
C LEU A 32 -1.15 2.78 -4.53
N PHE A 33 -0.15 1.96 -4.20
CA PHE A 33 0.53 1.09 -5.16
C PHE A 33 0.73 -0.30 -4.55
N GLY A 34 0.05 -1.30 -5.12
CA GLY A 34 0.21 -2.69 -4.75
C GLY A 34 -0.40 -3.04 -3.38
N GLU A 35 -1.50 -2.38 -3.01
CA GLU A 35 -2.17 -2.60 -1.72
C GLU A 35 -3.57 -3.22 -1.89
N TYR A 36 -3.99 -3.92 -0.84
CA TYR A 36 -5.37 -4.37 -0.64
C TYR A 36 -6.14 -3.29 0.12
N LEU A 37 -7.25 -2.85 -0.44
CA LEU A 37 -8.18 -1.95 0.24
C LEU A 37 -9.55 -2.59 0.27
N ASP A 38 -10.17 -2.58 1.43
CA ASP A 38 -11.58 -2.91 1.56
C ASP A 38 -12.41 -1.62 1.35
N ALA A 39 -13.41 -1.68 0.48
CA ALA A 39 -14.37 -0.61 0.24
C ALA A 39 -15.68 -0.94 0.98
N PRO A 40 -16.02 -0.21 2.06
CA PRO A 40 -17.32 -0.33 2.72
C PRO A 40 -18.43 0.32 1.86
N PRO A 41 -19.72 -0.03 2.09
CA PRO A 41 -20.24 -1.00 3.08
C PRO A 41 -20.18 -2.48 2.66
N SER A 42 -20.17 -2.81 1.36
CA SER A 42 -20.24 -4.21 0.92
C SER A 42 -18.92 -4.97 0.90
N ASN A 43 -17.89 -4.46 1.60
CA ASN A 43 -16.57 -5.07 1.79
C ASN A 43 -15.91 -5.55 0.48
N TRP A 44 -15.99 -4.71 -0.55
CA TRP A 44 -15.33 -4.97 -1.83
C TRP A 44 -13.83 -4.91 -1.67
N LEU A 45 -13.12 -5.87 -2.25
CA LEU A 45 -11.67 -5.86 -2.26
C LEU A 45 -11.15 -5.16 -3.51
N THR A 46 -10.33 -4.14 -3.30
CA THR A 46 -9.63 -3.41 -4.35
C THR A 46 -8.14 -3.72 -4.29
N TRP A 47 -7.58 -4.12 -5.42
CA TRP A 47 -6.15 -4.17 -5.65
C TRP A 47 -5.71 -2.92 -6.40
N THR A 48 -4.80 -2.15 -5.80
CA THR A 48 -4.22 -0.97 -6.44
C THR A 48 -3.02 -1.33 -7.30
N GLY A 49 -3.23 -2.21 -8.28
CA GLY A 49 -2.26 -2.50 -9.34
C GLY A 49 -2.00 -1.22 -10.13
N ARG A 50 -0.87 -0.57 -9.86
CA ARG A 50 -0.38 0.60 -10.60
C ARG A 50 1.10 0.40 -10.88
N GLY A 51 1.58 0.95 -11.99
CA GLY A 51 2.99 0.83 -12.40
C GLY A 51 3.38 -0.64 -12.64
N LEU A 52 4.36 -1.12 -11.89
CA LEU A 52 4.90 -2.49 -12.01
C LEU A 52 3.90 -3.59 -11.62
N PHE A 53 2.83 -3.25 -10.90
CA PHE A 53 1.82 -4.19 -10.40
C PHE A 53 0.58 -4.31 -11.31
N GLY A 54 0.72 -3.91 -12.57
CA GLY A 54 -0.32 -4.08 -13.58
C GLY A 54 -1.55 -3.18 -13.34
N PRO A 55 -2.74 -3.59 -13.79
CA PRO A 55 -3.97 -2.83 -13.63
C PRO A 55 -4.61 -3.01 -12.24
N ALA A 56 -5.42 -2.03 -11.85
CA ALA A 56 -6.28 -2.15 -10.68
C ALA A 56 -7.33 -3.25 -10.90
N ARG A 57 -7.65 -3.99 -9.83
CA ARG A 57 -8.61 -5.11 -9.87
C ARG A 57 -9.60 -4.99 -8.73
N TYR A 58 -10.82 -5.47 -8.95
CA TYR A 58 -11.93 -5.33 -8.01
C TYR A 58 -12.63 -6.68 -7.86
N ALA A 59 -12.97 -7.03 -6.62
CA ALA A 59 -13.78 -8.19 -6.31
C ALA A 59 -14.85 -7.84 -5.27
N CYS A 60 -16.03 -8.43 -5.44
CA CYS A 60 -17.08 -8.36 -4.43
C CYS A 60 -16.67 -9.15 -3.17
N ALA A 61 -17.42 -8.99 -2.08
CA ALA A 61 -17.16 -9.69 -0.82
C ALA A 61 -17.04 -11.22 -0.96
N GLU A 62 -17.81 -11.82 -1.87
CA GLU A 62 -17.80 -13.26 -2.12
C GLU A 62 -16.48 -13.73 -2.77
N HIS A 63 -15.99 -13.01 -3.78
CA HIS A 63 -14.79 -13.36 -4.55
C HIS A 63 -13.51 -12.69 -4.04
N ARG A 64 -13.55 -12.04 -2.86
CA ARG A 64 -12.36 -11.39 -2.28
C ARG A 64 -11.23 -12.38 -2.01
N GLY A 65 -11.59 -13.62 -1.63
CA GLY A 65 -10.66 -14.71 -1.40
C GLY A 65 -9.95 -15.12 -2.68
N ASP A 66 -10.71 -15.25 -3.78
CA ASP A 66 -10.19 -15.61 -5.10
C ASP A 66 -9.26 -14.55 -5.66
N LEU A 67 -9.62 -13.28 -5.52
CA LEU A 67 -8.75 -12.18 -5.91
C LEU A 67 -7.44 -12.18 -5.11
N THR A 68 -7.53 -12.38 -3.80
CA THR A 68 -6.34 -12.46 -2.94
C THR A 68 -5.46 -13.65 -3.32
N ALA A 69 -6.05 -14.82 -3.58
CA ALA A 69 -5.33 -16.02 -4.00
C ALA A 69 -4.64 -15.80 -5.35
N TYR A 70 -5.36 -15.24 -6.33
CA TYR A 70 -4.80 -14.87 -7.62
C TYR A 70 -3.61 -13.93 -7.48
N LEU A 71 -3.75 -12.85 -6.71
CA LEU A 71 -2.69 -11.85 -6.55
C LEU A 71 -1.46 -12.42 -5.85
N ARG A 72 -1.66 -13.28 -4.85
CA ARG A 72 -0.56 -14.00 -4.18
C ARG A 72 0.18 -14.90 -5.16
N THR A 73 -0.52 -15.67 -5.97
CA THR A 73 0.09 -16.56 -6.96
C THR A 73 0.77 -15.77 -8.09
N HIS A 74 0.12 -14.72 -8.58
CA HIS A 74 0.59 -13.97 -9.73
C HIS A 74 1.80 -13.09 -9.40
N TYR A 75 1.75 -12.35 -8.28
CA TYR A 75 2.79 -11.39 -7.90
C TYR A 75 3.85 -11.93 -6.93
N SER A 76 3.74 -13.18 -6.46
CA SER A 76 4.82 -13.82 -5.68
C SER A 76 6.11 -13.97 -6.47
N SER A 77 6.04 -14.01 -7.80
CA SER A 77 7.19 -14.00 -8.71
C SER A 77 7.91 -12.65 -8.78
N VAL A 78 7.21 -11.55 -8.48
CA VAL A 78 7.74 -10.16 -8.59
C VAL A 78 8.53 -9.76 -7.34
N GLY A 79 8.29 -10.42 -6.20
CA GLY A 79 9.08 -10.23 -4.98
C GLY A 79 8.41 -10.79 -3.72
N PRO A 80 9.10 -10.79 -2.57
CA PRO A 80 8.53 -11.27 -1.33
C PRO A 80 7.41 -10.32 -0.85
N HIS A 81 6.17 -10.82 -0.87
CA HIS A 81 4.96 -10.18 -0.37
C HIS A 81 4.81 -8.70 -0.76
N PRO A 82 4.70 -8.35 -2.06
CA PRO A 82 4.56 -6.98 -2.51
C PRO A 82 3.39 -6.26 -1.84
N TRP A 83 2.31 -7.00 -1.57
CA TRP A 83 1.14 -6.54 -0.83
C TRP A 83 1.33 -6.30 0.69
N LYS A 84 2.50 -6.64 1.26
CA LYS A 84 2.88 -6.34 2.65
C LYS A 84 3.92 -5.22 2.74
N LYS A 85 4.52 -4.83 1.62
CA LYS A 85 5.35 -3.64 1.58
C LYS A 85 4.36 -2.49 1.49
N GLY A 86 4.21 -1.75 2.60
CA GLY A 86 3.41 -0.52 2.63
C GLY A 86 3.83 0.42 1.50
N PRO A 87 3.06 1.50 1.27
CA PRO A 87 3.11 2.27 0.04
C PRO A 87 4.57 2.53 -0.32
N TYR A 88 4.98 2.20 -1.54
CA TYR A 88 6.31 2.55 -2.04
C TYR A 88 6.49 4.04 -1.78
N LEU A 89 7.12 4.38 -0.65
CA LEU A 89 7.08 5.73 -0.16
C LEU A 89 7.83 6.56 -1.18
N ARG A 90 7.05 7.41 -1.86
CA ARG A 90 7.52 8.73 -2.24
C ARG A 90 8.25 9.30 -1.02
N HIS A 91 9.47 9.77 -1.28
CA HIS A 91 10.43 10.39 -0.36
C HIS A 91 11.45 9.45 0.31
N PRO A 92 12.76 9.66 0.08
CA PRO A 92 13.78 9.09 0.96
C PRO A 92 13.53 9.60 2.40
N PRO A 93 13.92 8.83 3.43
CA PRO A 93 13.83 9.31 4.81
C PRO A 93 14.53 10.68 4.90
N PRO A 94 14.01 11.64 5.66
CA PRO A 94 14.74 12.87 5.92
C PRO A 94 16.12 12.45 6.44
N ARG A 95 17.19 12.85 5.75
CA ARG A 95 18.56 12.63 6.23
C ARG A 95 18.59 13.13 7.66
N SER A 96 18.73 12.22 8.61
CA SER A 96 19.01 12.58 10.00
C SER A 96 20.17 13.57 9.95
N ARG A 97 19.93 14.82 10.38
CA ARG A 97 21.02 15.78 10.56
C ARG A 97 22.08 15.08 11.41
N PRO A 98 23.36 15.07 11.03
CA PRO A 98 24.38 14.54 11.91
C PRO A 98 24.30 15.31 13.23
N ASP A 99 24.00 14.56 14.28
CA ASP A 99 23.91 15.06 15.63
C ASP A 99 25.22 15.75 15.99
N SER A 100 25.19 17.08 16.11
CA SER A 100 26.36 17.89 16.45
C SER A 100 26.71 17.84 17.95
N SER A 101 26.25 16.83 18.68
CA SER A 101 26.58 16.63 20.10
C SER A 101 27.72 15.64 20.32
N LEU A 102 28.87 15.90 19.69
CA LEU A 102 30.18 15.35 20.13
C LEU A 102 31.12 16.50 20.52
N THR A 103 30.69 17.30 21.49
CA THR A 103 31.57 18.14 22.29
C THR A 103 31.22 17.97 23.77
N ARG A 104 31.58 16.81 24.33
CA ARG A 104 31.74 16.68 25.79
C ARG A 104 33.15 16.24 26.12
N ALA A 105 33.93 17.26 26.50
CA ALA A 105 34.96 17.29 27.52
C ALA A 105 35.54 15.92 27.95
N VAL A 106 36.75 15.63 27.46
CA VAL A 106 37.68 14.72 28.12
C VAL A 106 38.33 15.48 29.28
N THR A 107 37.90 15.22 30.51
CA THR A 107 38.66 15.57 31.71
C THR A 107 39.78 14.54 31.92
N PRO A 108 41.05 14.95 32.12
CA PRO A 108 42.11 14.01 32.45
C PRO A 108 41.98 13.56 33.91
N ARG A 109 41.87 12.24 34.12
CA ARG A 109 41.90 11.60 35.44
C ARG A 109 43.35 11.21 35.77
N SER A 110 43.86 11.76 36.86
CA SER A 110 45.18 11.54 37.45
C SER A 110 45.44 10.06 37.84
N GLY A 111 46.69 9.58 37.70
CA GLY A 111 47.11 8.26 38.18
C GLY A 111 48.58 7.88 37.94
N LYS A 112 49.39 8.03 39.00
CA LYS A 112 50.73 7.47 39.36
C LYS A 112 51.32 6.28 38.57
N SER A 113 52.65 6.30 38.40
CA SER A 113 53.65 5.20 38.44
C SER A 113 55.04 5.80 38.18
N TYR A 114 56.19 5.41 38.74
CA TYR A 114 56.63 4.47 39.77
C TYR A 114 57.99 5.01 40.27
#